data_AF-A0A959KXG4-F1
#
_entry.id   AF-A0A959KXG4-F1
#
_cell.length_a   1.000
_cell.length_b   1.000
_cell.length_c   1.000
_cell.angle_alpha   90.00
_cell.angle_beta   90.00
_cell.angle_gamma   90.00
#
_symmetry.space_group_name_H-M   'P 1'
#
loop_
_entity.id
_entity.type
_entity.pdbx_description
1 polymer ?
#
loop_
_entity_poly.entity_id
_entity_poly.type
_entity_poly.pdbx_seq_one_letter_code
_entity_poly.pdbx_strand_id
1 'polypeptide(L)'
;ALLSRVYLQQEDYGAAETAATDVIESGRFLLLEDYADVFNRSGNTKEDIFTIEVTAQDGFNSYIDFYAGVNAGGSGQIAINDSHMERYDTSDQRAQLFYFDNLGVRRTGKWRDNESMDGNINIIRLAEMYLTRAECRFRDNDLPGALEDINEVRSRAGAPLFEEADLSLEDILNERYLELCFEGHLLRDIKRTKRNIGDIPFDDPRMVFPIPQREMDLNGMLVQNPGY
;
A
#
# COMPACT_ATOMS: atom_id res chain seq x y z
N ALA A 1 3.46 -14.91 -2.27
CA ALA A 1 3.03 -13.52 -1.97
C ALA A 1 3.52 -13.00 -0.61
N LEU A 2 2.99 -13.44 0.55
CA LEU A 2 3.49 -12.97 1.85
C LEU A 2 5.00 -13.18 2.02
N LEU A 3 5.51 -14.32 1.55
CA LEU A 3 6.94 -14.63 1.58
C LEU A 3 7.78 -13.61 0.78
N SER A 4 7.30 -13.17 -0.39
CA SER A 4 7.95 -12.12 -1.18
C SER A 4 8.06 -10.81 -0.40
N ARG A 5 6.98 -10.40 0.28
CA ARG A 5 6.96 -9.23 1.17
C ARG A 5 7.96 -9.36 2.34
N VAL A 6 8.06 -10.55 2.94
CA VAL A 6 9.00 -10.80 4.05
C VAL A 6 10.44 -10.70 3.56
N TYR A 7 10.78 -11.36 2.45
CA TYR A 7 12.12 -11.27 1.87
C TYR A 7 12.47 -9.85 1.44
N LEU A 8 11.52 -9.11 0.84
CA LEU A 8 11.73 -7.71 0.50
C LEU A 8 12.03 -6.86 1.75
N GLN A 9 11.36 -7.10 2.88
CA GLN A 9 11.64 -6.43 4.16
C GLN A 9 12.99 -6.82 4.77
N GLN A 10 13.52 -8.00 4.45
CA GLN A 10 14.84 -8.48 4.87
C GLN A 10 15.95 -8.04 3.91
N GLU A 11 15.62 -7.31 2.84
CA GLU A 11 16.54 -6.93 1.76
C GLU A 11 17.11 -8.16 0.99
N ASP A 12 16.44 -9.31 1.07
CA ASP A 12 16.75 -10.50 0.26
C ASP A 12 16.01 -10.40 -1.08
N TYR A 13 16.57 -9.61 -1.99
CA TYR A 13 15.93 -9.27 -3.26
C TYR A 13 15.76 -10.48 -4.19
N GLY A 14 16.71 -11.41 -4.23
CA GLY A 14 16.61 -12.60 -5.07
C GLY A 14 15.48 -13.54 -4.64
N ALA A 15 15.35 -13.77 -3.33
CA ALA A 15 14.25 -14.58 -2.81
C ALA A 15 12.89 -13.85 -2.92
N ALA A 16 12.88 -12.52 -2.75
CA ALA A 16 11.69 -11.70 -2.93
C ALA A 16 11.17 -11.72 -4.37
N GLU A 17 12.05 -11.59 -5.35
CA GLU A 17 11.74 -11.72 -6.78
C GLU A 17 11.18 -13.10 -7.09
N THR A 18 11.88 -14.18 -6.70
CA THR A 18 11.44 -15.55 -6.95
C THR A 18 10.01 -15.76 -6.46
N ALA A 19 9.72 -15.36 -5.22
CA ALA A 19 8.39 -15.51 -4.62
C ALA A 19 7.32 -14.57 -5.20
N ALA A 20 7.70 -13.46 -5.84
CA ALA A 20 6.78 -12.59 -6.58
C ALA A 20 6.47 -13.17 -7.97
N THR A 21 7.51 -13.63 -8.68
CA THR A 21 7.41 -14.29 -9.98
C THR A 21 6.50 -15.51 -9.91
N ASP A 22 6.67 -16.38 -8.91
CA ASP A 22 5.79 -17.54 -8.71
C ASP A 22 4.30 -17.16 -8.64
N VAL A 23 3.97 -16.00 -8.05
CA VAL A 23 2.59 -15.54 -7.95
C VAL A 23 2.10 -14.99 -9.27
N ILE A 24 2.90 -14.14 -9.92
CA ILE A 24 2.56 -13.51 -11.21
C ILE A 24 2.37 -14.57 -12.28
N GLU A 25 3.34 -15.48 -12.41
CA GLU A 25 3.34 -16.53 -13.44
C GLU A 25 2.36 -17.67 -13.16
N SER A 26 1.79 -17.75 -11.95
CA SER A 26 0.73 -18.72 -11.66
C SER A 26 -0.53 -18.50 -12.51
N GLY A 27 -0.74 -17.28 -13.04
CA GLY A 27 -1.93 -16.90 -13.80
C GLY A 27 -3.24 -16.95 -13.00
N ARG A 28 -3.16 -17.10 -11.66
CA ARG A 28 -4.34 -17.23 -10.78
C ARG A 28 -4.99 -15.89 -10.46
N PHE A 29 -4.23 -14.81 -10.59
CA PHE A 29 -4.62 -13.45 -10.25
C PHE A 29 -4.40 -12.55 -11.48
N LEU A 30 -5.17 -11.48 -11.58
CA LEU A 30 -5.08 -10.49 -12.67
C LEU A 30 -5.22 -9.10 -12.07
N LEU A 31 -4.49 -8.13 -12.61
CA LEU A 31 -4.78 -6.72 -12.34
C LEU A 31 -6.18 -6.41 -12.89
N LEU A 32 -6.99 -5.70 -12.11
CA LEU A 32 -8.26 -5.18 -12.62
C LEU A 32 -8.00 -4.07 -13.63
N GLU A 33 -8.88 -3.94 -14.61
CA GLU A 33 -8.81 -2.89 -15.64
C GLU A 33 -8.98 -1.49 -15.01
N ASP A 34 -9.98 -1.33 -14.14
CA ASP A 34 -10.17 -0.10 -13.37
C ASP A 34 -9.57 -0.26 -11.97
N TYR A 35 -8.67 0.66 -11.61
CA TYR A 35 -8.08 0.71 -10.27
C TYR A 35 -9.13 0.89 -9.16
N ALA A 36 -10.22 1.62 -9.43
CA ALA A 36 -11.28 1.87 -8.45
C ALA A 36 -12.00 0.60 -8.03
N ASP A 37 -12.08 -0.40 -8.93
CA ASP A 37 -12.80 -1.67 -8.70
C ASP A 37 -12.13 -2.57 -7.65
N VAL A 38 -10.87 -2.26 -7.27
CA VAL A 38 -10.13 -2.94 -6.21
C VAL A 38 -10.74 -2.66 -4.82
N PHE A 39 -11.53 -1.58 -4.69
CA PHE A 39 -11.93 -1.03 -3.39
C PHE A 39 -13.45 -1.03 -3.17
N ASN A 40 -13.86 -1.02 -1.90
CA ASN A 40 -15.27 -0.91 -1.47
C ASN A 40 -16.19 -2.04 -2.01
N ARG A 41 -15.67 -3.26 -2.11
CA ARG A 41 -16.38 -4.45 -2.64
C ARG A 41 -16.67 -5.47 -1.54
N SER A 42 -17.87 -6.04 -1.51
CA SER A 42 -18.27 -7.06 -0.52
C SER A 42 -17.74 -8.48 -0.83
N GLY A 43 -16.75 -8.62 -1.73
CA GLY A 43 -16.20 -9.91 -2.13
C GLY A 43 -14.88 -9.79 -2.89
N ASN A 44 -14.15 -10.90 -2.98
CA ASN A 44 -12.82 -10.93 -3.60
C ASN A 44 -12.89 -10.70 -5.11
N THR A 45 -11.91 -9.94 -5.59
CA THR A 45 -11.66 -9.67 -7.00
C THR A 45 -10.63 -10.64 -7.55
N LYS A 46 -10.31 -10.49 -8.85
CA LYS A 46 -9.22 -11.25 -9.47
C LYS A 46 -7.84 -10.75 -9.06
N GLU A 47 -7.73 -9.56 -8.48
CA GLU A 47 -6.45 -9.01 -8.04
C GLU A 47 -6.08 -9.42 -6.61
N ASP A 48 -7.09 -9.82 -5.83
CA ASP A 48 -6.95 -10.14 -4.41
C ASP A 48 -6.25 -11.48 -4.18
N ILE A 49 -5.10 -11.42 -3.54
CA ILE A 49 -4.36 -12.62 -3.11
C ILE A 49 -4.74 -13.00 -1.68
N PHE A 50 -4.88 -12.00 -0.81
CA PHE A 50 -5.35 -12.18 0.56
C PHE A 50 -6.09 -10.94 1.05
N THR A 51 -7.29 -11.16 1.58
CA THR A 51 -8.24 -10.13 2.04
C THR A 51 -8.81 -10.53 3.39
N ILE A 52 -9.22 -9.53 4.17
CA ILE A 52 -10.17 -9.74 5.26
C ILE A 52 -11.55 -9.49 4.69
N GLU A 53 -12.38 -10.52 4.64
CA GLU A 53 -13.76 -10.39 4.19
C GLU A 53 -14.58 -9.68 5.27
N VAL A 54 -15.26 -8.60 4.87
CA VAL A 54 -16.21 -7.88 5.73
C VAL A 54 -17.50 -7.78 4.95
N THR A 55 -18.48 -8.58 5.37
CA THR A 55 -19.83 -8.57 4.80
C THR A 55 -20.75 -7.73 5.67
N ALA A 56 -21.92 -7.36 5.13
CA ALA A 56 -22.99 -6.74 5.90
C ALA A 56 -23.40 -7.53 7.18
N GLN A 57 -23.12 -8.85 7.26
CA GLN A 57 -23.38 -9.64 8.47
C GLN A 57 -22.28 -9.50 9.53
N ASP A 58 -21.03 -9.31 9.10
CA ASP A 58 -19.89 -9.07 10.01
C ASP A 58 -19.96 -7.67 10.63
N GLY A 59 -20.63 -6.76 9.94
CA GLY A 59 -20.90 -5.41 10.38
C GLY A 59 -20.12 -4.40 9.55
N PHE A 60 -19.07 -3.84 10.13
CA PHE A 60 -18.48 -2.59 9.65
C PHE A 60 -17.00 -2.71 9.31
N ASN A 61 -16.60 -2.26 8.11
CA ASN A 61 -15.19 -2.12 7.77
C ASN A 61 -14.57 -0.92 8.49
N SER A 62 -13.77 -1.18 9.52
CA SER A 62 -13.13 -0.14 10.35
C SER A 62 -12.32 0.91 9.56
N TYR A 63 -11.78 0.59 8.39
CA TYR A 63 -11.05 1.57 7.57
C TYR A 63 -11.98 2.66 7.04
N ILE A 64 -13.26 2.35 6.78
CA ILE A 64 -14.27 3.34 6.40
C ILE A 64 -14.40 4.38 7.53
N ASP A 65 -14.44 3.98 8.80
CA ASP A 65 -14.59 4.93 9.92
C ASP A 65 -13.42 5.90 10.00
N PHE A 66 -12.19 5.39 9.87
CA PHE A 66 -11.00 6.22 9.97
C PHE A 66 -10.81 7.15 8.77
N TYR A 67 -11.04 6.66 7.55
CA TYR A 67 -10.65 7.35 6.31
C TYR A 67 -11.79 8.13 5.64
N ALA A 68 -13.04 7.66 5.74
CA ALA A 68 -14.17 8.31 5.08
C ALA A 68 -14.70 9.49 5.91
N GLY A 69 -15.21 10.52 5.22
CA GLY A 69 -15.94 11.60 5.88
C GLY A 69 -17.32 11.16 6.38
N VAL A 70 -17.96 12.00 7.20
CA VAL A 70 -19.29 11.73 7.79
C VAL A 70 -20.36 11.46 6.73
N ASN A 71 -20.29 12.18 5.60
CA ASN A 71 -21.21 12.00 4.47
C ASN A 71 -20.90 10.76 3.61
N ALA A 72 -19.83 10.02 3.92
CA ALA A 72 -19.39 8.82 3.22
C ALA A 72 -19.24 7.62 4.17
N GLY A 73 -19.90 7.68 5.34
CA GLY A 73 -20.02 6.58 6.30
C GLY A 73 -18.93 6.46 7.35
N GLY A 74 -18.00 7.43 7.46
CA GLY A 74 -16.93 7.41 8.46
C GLY A 74 -16.88 8.62 9.40
N SER A 75 -16.02 8.59 10.42
CA SER A 75 -15.81 9.71 11.34
C SER A 75 -14.76 10.72 10.84
N GLY A 76 -14.04 10.42 9.76
CA GLY A 76 -13.11 11.36 9.13
C GLY A 76 -11.91 11.69 10.01
N GLN A 77 -11.28 10.68 10.60
CA GLN A 77 -10.12 10.86 11.48
C GLN A 77 -8.82 11.12 10.71
N ILE A 78 -8.71 10.63 9.47
CA ILE A 78 -7.50 10.75 8.64
C ILE A 78 -7.75 11.71 7.47
N ALA A 79 -6.93 12.75 7.37
CA ALA A 79 -6.94 13.71 6.27
C ALA A 79 -5.78 13.46 5.29
N ILE A 80 -5.97 13.79 4.02
CA ILE A 80 -4.95 13.64 2.98
C ILE A 80 -4.26 14.99 2.72
N ASN A 81 -2.95 15.03 2.95
CA ASN A 81 -2.14 16.24 2.74
C ASN A 81 -2.07 16.64 1.26
N ASP A 82 -1.95 17.94 0.97
CA ASP A 82 -1.72 18.45 -0.39
C ASP A 82 -0.45 17.90 -1.03
N SER A 83 0.62 17.73 -0.24
CA SER A 83 1.88 17.14 -0.70
C SER A 83 1.76 15.68 -1.15
N HIS A 84 0.68 14.98 -0.80
CA HIS A 84 0.39 13.66 -1.35
C HIS A 84 -0.17 13.78 -2.77
N MET A 85 -1.05 14.76 -3.01
CA MET A 85 -1.68 14.98 -4.31
C MET A 85 -0.70 15.49 -5.36
N GLU A 86 0.32 16.25 -4.95
CA GLU A 86 1.38 16.75 -5.82
C GLU A 86 2.25 15.65 -6.46
N ARG A 87 2.12 14.39 -6.02
CA ARG A 87 2.87 13.24 -6.54
C ARG A 87 2.21 12.57 -7.74
N TYR A 88 0.93 12.85 -8.01
CA TYR A 88 0.21 12.23 -9.11
C TYR A 88 0.41 13.01 -10.40
N ASP A 89 0.65 12.27 -11.48
CA ASP A 89 0.59 12.82 -12.83
C ASP A 89 -0.84 13.28 -13.16
N THR A 90 -1.00 14.26 -14.05
CA THR A 90 -2.34 14.82 -14.39
C THR A 90 -3.30 13.77 -14.98
N SER A 91 -2.78 12.76 -15.67
CA SER A 91 -3.57 11.67 -16.25
C SER A 91 -3.80 10.49 -15.30
N ASP A 92 -3.14 10.47 -14.14
CA ASP A 92 -3.23 9.37 -13.19
C ASP A 92 -4.63 9.31 -12.56
N GLN A 93 -5.35 8.24 -12.88
CA GLN A 93 -6.74 8.04 -12.46
C GLN A 93 -6.87 7.78 -10.96
N ARG A 94 -5.79 7.36 -10.28
CA ARG A 94 -5.80 7.15 -8.83
C ARG A 94 -6.06 8.44 -8.07
N ALA A 95 -5.62 9.58 -8.62
CA ALA A 95 -5.89 10.90 -8.07
C ALA A 95 -7.40 11.24 -8.03
N GLN A 96 -8.21 10.59 -8.87
CA GLN A 96 -9.66 10.80 -8.94
C GLN A 96 -10.42 10.10 -7.81
N LEU A 97 -9.79 9.19 -7.07
CA LEU A 97 -10.39 8.55 -5.90
C LEU A 97 -10.43 9.49 -4.68
N PHE A 98 -9.70 10.60 -4.69
CA PHE A 98 -9.73 11.55 -3.59
C PHE A 98 -10.91 12.51 -3.73
N TYR A 99 -11.54 12.83 -2.61
CA TYR A 99 -12.69 13.74 -2.58
C TYR A 99 -12.61 14.68 -1.37
N PHE A 100 -13.32 15.80 -1.43
CA PHE A 100 -13.51 16.67 -0.28
C PHE A 100 -14.81 16.30 0.44
N ASP A 101 -14.74 16.14 1.75
CA ASP A 101 -15.95 15.97 2.57
C ASP A 101 -16.71 17.29 2.75
N ASN A 102 -17.84 17.23 3.46
CA ASN A 102 -18.67 18.40 3.74
C ASN A 102 -18.02 19.45 4.67
N LEU A 103 -16.86 19.13 5.26
CA LEU A 103 -16.04 20.06 6.05
C LEU A 103 -14.90 20.65 5.22
N GLY A 104 -14.80 20.32 3.94
CA GLY A 104 -13.74 20.77 3.05
C GLY A 104 -12.40 20.06 3.29
N VAL A 105 -12.40 18.91 3.97
CA VAL A 105 -11.20 18.11 4.22
C VAL A 105 -11.06 17.04 3.14
N ARG A 106 -9.85 16.90 2.57
CA ARG A 106 -9.59 15.85 1.56
C ARG A 106 -9.50 14.47 2.21
N ARG A 107 -10.26 13.51 1.66
CA ARG A 107 -10.35 12.11 2.06
C ARG A 107 -9.96 11.19 0.91
N THR A 108 -9.64 9.94 1.24
CA THR A 108 -9.41 8.88 0.24
C THR A 108 -10.72 8.14 -0.05
N GLY A 109 -10.97 7.83 -1.31
CA GLY A 109 -12.08 7.00 -1.77
C GLY A 109 -11.79 5.50 -1.77
N LYS A 110 -10.58 5.08 -1.38
CA LYS A 110 -10.25 3.65 -1.21
C LYS A 110 -11.10 2.97 -0.14
N TRP A 111 -11.53 3.73 0.86
CA TRP A 111 -12.35 3.23 1.97
C TRP A 111 -13.50 4.21 2.19
N ARG A 112 -14.68 3.88 1.69
CA ARG A 112 -15.91 4.64 1.87
C ARG A 112 -17.12 3.71 1.84
N ASP A 113 -18.23 4.19 2.39
CA ASP A 113 -19.49 3.45 2.36
C ASP A 113 -19.93 3.12 0.93
N ASN A 114 -20.30 1.85 0.75
CA ASN A 114 -20.82 1.25 -0.46
C ASN A 114 -22.33 0.90 -0.31
N GLU A 115 -23.05 1.66 0.52
CA GLU A 115 -24.45 1.47 0.93
C GLU A 115 -24.67 0.41 2.03
N SER A 116 -23.73 -0.53 2.18
CA SER A 116 -23.79 -1.58 3.20
C SER A 116 -22.79 -1.39 4.34
N MET A 117 -21.98 -0.32 4.28
CA MET A 117 -20.84 -0.05 5.18
C MET A 117 -19.88 -1.25 5.34
N ASP A 118 -19.92 -2.15 4.36
CA ASP A 118 -19.13 -3.35 4.27
C ASP A 118 -18.01 -3.16 3.25
N GLY A 119 -17.24 -4.22 3.01
CA GLY A 119 -16.22 -4.20 1.98
C GLY A 119 -14.91 -4.78 2.46
N ASN A 120 -14.30 -5.59 1.62
CA ASN A 120 -13.09 -6.32 1.95
C ASN A 120 -11.91 -5.37 2.20
N ILE A 121 -11.09 -5.73 3.17
CA ILE A 121 -9.82 -5.05 3.44
C ILE A 121 -8.73 -5.81 2.72
N ASN A 122 -8.12 -5.16 1.73
CA ASN A 122 -7.04 -5.73 0.95
C ASN A 122 -5.78 -5.83 1.82
N ILE A 123 -5.27 -7.05 1.98
CA ILE A 123 -4.02 -7.29 2.75
C ILE A 123 -2.86 -7.54 1.79
N ILE A 124 -3.08 -8.30 0.72
CA ILE A 124 -2.11 -8.58 -0.33
C ILE A 124 -2.85 -8.66 -1.66
N ARG A 125 -2.39 -7.91 -2.66
CA ARG A 125 -2.95 -7.89 -4.01
C ARG A 125 -1.86 -7.93 -5.07
N LEU A 126 -2.21 -8.32 -6.30
CA LEU A 126 -1.23 -8.64 -7.35
C LEU A 126 -0.29 -7.48 -7.70
N ALA A 127 -0.77 -6.22 -7.67
CA ALA A 127 0.08 -5.06 -7.94
C ALA A 127 1.31 -4.98 -7.01
N GLU A 128 1.19 -5.44 -5.75
CA GLU A 128 2.33 -5.50 -4.86
C GLU A 128 3.43 -6.43 -5.38
N MET A 129 3.05 -7.55 -6.01
CA MET A 129 4.01 -8.52 -6.56
C MET A 129 4.76 -7.90 -7.74
N TYR A 130 4.04 -7.24 -8.66
CA TYR A 130 4.68 -6.49 -9.76
C TYR A 130 5.67 -5.45 -9.23
N LEU A 131 5.26 -4.63 -8.28
CA LEU A 131 6.13 -3.58 -7.74
C LEU A 131 7.30 -4.12 -6.91
N THR A 132 7.10 -5.25 -6.23
CA THR A 132 8.19 -5.94 -5.53
C THR A 132 9.20 -6.50 -6.52
N ARG A 133 8.73 -7.14 -7.59
CA ARG A 133 9.59 -7.70 -8.64
C ARG A 133 10.30 -6.61 -9.44
N ALA A 134 9.62 -5.51 -9.77
CA ALA A 134 10.21 -4.34 -10.40
C ALA A 134 11.41 -3.80 -9.60
N GLU A 135 11.24 -3.64 -8.29
CA GLU A 135 12.34 -3.19 -7.43
C GLU A 135 13.50 -4.19 -7.38
N CYS A 136 13.21 -5.49 -7.26
CA CYS A 136 14.24 -6.51 -7.19
C CYS A 136 15.06 -6.56 -8.49
N ARG A 137 14.38 -6.58 -9.64
CA ARG A 137 14.99 -6.56 -10.97
C ARG A 137 15.83 -5.33 -11.21
N PHE A 138 15.34 -4.15 -10.82
CA PHE A 138 16.12 -2.91 -10.92
C PHE A 138 17.43 -3.01 -10.11
N ARG A 139 17.36 -3.57 -8.90
CA ARG A 139 18.54 -3.75 -8.03
C ARG A 139 19.51 -4.81 -8.54
N ASP A 140 19.03 -5.79 -9.30
CA ASP A 140 19.85 -6.80 -9.97
C ASP A 140 20.37 -6.33 -11.35
N ASN A 141 20.10 -5.09 -11.74
CA ASN A 141 20.42 -4.50 -13.05
C ASN A 141 19.65 -5.10 -14.24
N ASP A 142 18.52 -5.76 -13.99
CA ASP A 142 17.54 -6.11 -15.03
C ASP A 142 16.58 -4.92 -15.25
N LEU A 143 17.08 -3.89 -15.93
CA LEU A 143 16.27 -2.71 -16.27
C LEU A 143 15.08 -3.05 -17.18
N PRO A 144 15.22 -3.88 -18.23
CA PRO A 144 14.08 -4.25 -19.08
C PRO A 144 12.96 -4.93 -18.29
N GLY A 145 13.28 -5.88 -17.41
CA GLY A 145 12.27 -6.56 -16.59
C GLY A 145 11.66 -5.67 -15.52
N ALA A 146 12.44 -4.73 -14.95
CA ALA A 146 11.92 -3.74 -14.02
C ALA A 146 10.94 -2.77 -14.71
N LEU A 147 11.28 -2.34 -15.92
CA LEU A 147 10.47 -1.45 -16.75
C LEU A 147 9.14 -2.10 -17.14
N GLU A 148 9.17 -3.38 -17.52
CA GLU A 148 7.97 -4.16 -17.82
C GLU A 148 7.02 -4.17 -16.61
N ASP A 149 7.53 -4.52 -15.43
CA ASP A 149 6.70 -4.66 -14.22
C ASP A 149 6.11 -3.33 -13.73
N ILE A 150 6.87 -2.23 -13.73
CA ILE A 150 6.36 -0.92 -13.31
C ILE A 150 5.34 -0.36 -14.30
N ASN A 151 5.56 -0.53 -15.60
CA ASN A 151 4.68 0.00 -16.63
C ASN A 151 3.36 -0.78 -16.72
N GLU A 152 3.32 -2.04 -16.32
CA GLU A 152 2.07 -2.79 -16.16
C GLU A 152 1.14 -2.10 -15.15
N VAL A 153 1.67 -1.67 -14.01
CA VAL A 153 0.91 -0.95 -12.97
C VAL A 153 0.54 0.46 -13.43
N ARG A 154 1.48 1.20 -14.03
CA ARG A 154 1.26 2.58 -14.48
C ARG A 154 0.27 2.68 -15.63
N SER A 155 0.31 1.75 -16.58
CA SER A 155 -0.62 1.68 -17.70
C SER A 155 -2.06 1.57 -17.21
N ARG A 156 -2.30 0.68 -16.25
CA ARG A 156 -3.61 0.49 -15.61
C ARG A 156 -4.07 1.70 -14.80
N ALA A 157 -3.16 2.48 -14.23
CA ALA A 157 -3.49 3.73 -13.55
C ALA A 157 -3.70 4.92 -14.51
N GLY A 158 -3.45 4.77 -15.81
CA GLY A 158 -3.42 5.88 -16.77
C GLY A 158 -2.26 6.86 -16.55
N ALA A 159 -1.24 6.47 -15.78
CA ALA A 159 -0.06 7.27 -15.54
C ALA A 159 0.90 7.20 -16.75
N PRO A 160 1.67 8.26 -17.05
CA PRO A 160 2.69 8.24 -18.11
C PRO A 160 3.67 7.08 -17.93
N LEU A 161 3.91 6.29 -18.98
CA LEU A 161 4.85 5.18 -18.89
C LEU A 161 6.29 5.69 -18.78
N PHE A 162 7.13 4.96 -18.06
CA PHE A 162 8.56 5.22 -18.03
C PHE A 162 9.22 4.61 -19.27
N GLU A 163 10.35 5.20 -19.66
CA GLU A 163 11.30 4.65 -20.62
C GLU A 163 12.52 4.13 -19.85
N GLU A 164 13.21 3.12 -20.40
CA GLU A 164 14.36 2.48 -19.71
C GLU A 164 15.44 3.48 -19.31
N ALA A 165 15.72 4.47 -20.17
CA ALA A 165 16.76 5.46 -19.96
C ALA A 165 16.48 6.42 -18.78
N ASP A 166 15.22 6.56 -18.39
CA ASP A 166 14.77 7.51 -17.37
C ASP A 166 14.35 6.81 -16.06
N LEU A 167 14.26 5.47 -16.05
CA LEU A 167 13.82 4.70 -14.89
C LEU A 167 14.86 4.77 -13.76
N SER A 168 14.40 5.16 -12.57
CA SER A 168 15.20 5.11 -11.35
C SER A 168 14.53 4.27 -10.25
N LEU A 169 15.32 3.92 -9.23
CA LEU A 169 14.78 3.31 -8.02
C LEU A 169 13.78 4.22 -7.30
N GLU A 170 13.94 5.55 -7.40
CA GLU A 170 12.99 6.50 -6.83
C GLU A 170 11.62 6.37 -7.49
N ASP A 171 11.58 6.19 -8.81
CA ASP A 171 10.35 6.05 -9.57
C ASP A 171 9.59 4.79 -9.17
N ILE A 172 10.30 3.66 -9.01
CA ILE A 172 9.70 2.39 -8.55
C ILE A 172 9.14 2.54 -7.13
N LEU A 173 9.88 3.17 -6.22
CA LEU A 173 9.44 3.38 -4.85
C LEU A 173 8.28 4.38 -4.76
N ASN A 174 8.26 5.42 -5.60
CA ASN A 174 7.14 6.36 -5.69
C ASN A 174 5.91 5.69 -6.28
N GLU A 175 6.05 4.88 -7.33
CA GLU A 175 4.94 4.11 -7.89
C GLU A 175 4.36 3.15 -6.85
N ARG A 176 5.23 2.47 -6.09
CA ARG A 176 4.81 1.62 -4.97
C ARG A 176 4.08 2.40 -3.87
N TYR A 177 4.52 3.63 -3.59
CA TYR A 177 3.85 4.54 -2.66
C TYR A 177 2.45 4.93 -3.14
N LEU A 178 2.31 5.33 -4.41
CA LEU A 178 1.03 5.78 -4.99
C LEU A 178 0.03 4.64 -5.12
N GLU A 179 0.52 3.48 -5.57
CA GLU A 179 -0.30 2.30 -5.77
C GLU A 179 -0.84 1.77 -4.44
N LEU A 180 0.01 1.63 -3.42
CA LEU A 180 -0.29 0.98 -2.14
C LEU A 180 -0.58 1.96 -0.99
N CYS A 181 -0.85 3.24 -1.31
CA CYS A 181 -1.17 4.24 -0.30
C CYS A 181 -2.39 3.83 0.55
N PHE A 182 -2.33 4.05 1.86
CA PHE A 182 -3.40 3.71 2.81
C PHE A 182 -3.71 2.20 2.96
N GLU A 183 -2.83 1.33 2.48
CA GLU A 183 -2.94 -0.14 2.60
C GLU A 183 -1.93 -0.73 3.61
N GLY A 184 -1.25 0.11 4.40
CA GLY A 184 -0.35 -0.33 5.49
C GLY A 184 1.11 -0.60 5.11
N HIS A 185 1.56 -0.13 3.94
CA HIS A 185 2.92 -0.37 3.42
C HIS A 185 3.96 0.67 3.86
N LEU A 186 3.57 1.95 3.91
CA LEU A 186 4.49 3.10 3.96
C LEU A 186 5.60 3.00 5.01
N LEU A 187 5.25 2.74 6.27
CA LEU A 187 6.23 2.70 7.36
C LEU A 187 7.28 1.60 7.16
N ARG A 188 6.89 0.45 6.60
CA ARG A 188 7.80 -0.68 6.36
C ARG A 188 8.75 -0.38 5.21
N ASP A 189 8.24 0.24 4.14
CA ASP A 189 9.06 0.66 3.01
C ASP A 189 10.06 1.76 3.40
N ILE A 190 9.63 2.74 4.20
CA ILE A 190 10.52 3.78 4.76
C ILE A 190 11.66 3.15 5.58
N LYS A 191 11.34 2.20 6.46
CA LYS A 191 12.35 1.54 7.31
C LYS A 191 13.38 0.76 6.51
N ARG A 192 12.95 -0.13 5.60
CA ARG A 192 13.91 -0.95 4.82
C ARG A 192 14.72 -0.12 3.83
N THR A 193 14.15 0.95 3.29
CA THR A 193 14.85 1.85 2.35
C THR A 193 15.65 2.94 3.06
N LYS A 194 15.63 2.95 4.39
CA LYS A 194 16.36 3.90 5.26
C LYS A 194 16.06 5.35 4.93
N ARG A 195 14.79 5.65 4.61
CA ARG A 195 14.30 6.99 4.28
C ARG A 195 13.76 7.70 5.51
N ASN A 196 13.80 9.02 5.50
CA ASN A 196 13.29 9.83 6.60
C ASN A 196 11.83 10.24 6.36
N ILE A 197 11.10 10.50 7.45
CA ILE A 197 9.79 11.16 7.43
C ILE A 197 10.02 12.61 7.88
N GLY A 198 10.22 13.52 6.92
CA GLY A 198 10.68 14.87 7.24
C GLY A 198 11.99 14.81 8.03
N ASP A 199 12.01 15.39 9.22
CA ASP A 199 13.17 15.38 10.11
C ASP A 199 13.28 14.12 10.99
N ILE A 200 12.37 13.15 10.86
CA ILE A 200 12.38 11.92 11.65
C ILE A 200 13.20 10.85 10.90
N PRO A 201 14.37 10.42 11.41
CA PRO A 201 15.17 9.37 10.80
C PRO A 201 14.46 8.02 10.75
N PHE A 202 14.79 7.17 9.77
CA PHE A 202 14.18 5.84 9.61
C PHE A 202 14.32 4.93 10.85
N ASP A 203 15.35 5.15 11.66
CA ASP A 203 15.69 4.41 12.88
C ASP A 203 15.30 5.14 14.16
N ASP A 204 14.54 6.24 14.06
CA ASP A 204 14.04 6.97 15.23
C ASP A 204 13.19 6.04 16.12
N PRO A 205 13.42 6.00 17.44
CA PRO A 205 12.68 5.11 18.34
C PRO A 205 11.16 5.32 18.33
N ARG A 206 10.69 6.54 17.97
CA ARG A 206 9.26 6.85 17.81
C ARG A 206 8.60 6.07 16.66
N MET A 207 9.38 5.49 15.75
CA MET A 207 8.87 4.63 14.68
C MET A 207 8.57 3.19 15.14
N VAL A 208 8.79 2.86 16.42
CA VAL A 208 8.42 1.57 17.02
C VAL A 208 7.43 1.83 18.16
N PHE A 209 6.29 1.14 18.15
CA PHE A 209 5.32 1.24 19.26
C PHE A 209 5.92 0.68 20.55
N PRO A 210 5.54 1.22 21.73
CA PRO A 210 5.96 0.63 22.99
C PRO A 210 5.36 -0.76 23.15
N ILE A 211 6.10 -1.65 23.82
CA ILE A 211 5.53 -2.88 24.38
C ILE A 211 4.45 -2.44 25.39
N PRO A 212 3.21 -2.98 25.31
CA PRO A 212 2.13 -2.56 26.19
C PRO A 212 2.50 -2.69 27.67
N GLN A 213 2.19 -1.67 28.48
CA GLN A 213 2.57 -1.62 29.89
C GLN A 213 2.11 -2.86 30.68
N ARG A 214 0.90 -3.35 30.38
CA ARG A 214 0.36 -4.58 30.96
C ARG A 214 1.30 -5.78 30.78
N GLU A 215 1.92 -5.91 29.61
CA GLU A 215 2.85 -7.03 29.34
C GLU A 215 4.16 -6.85 30.12
N MET A 216 4.66 -5.62 30.20
CA MET A 216 5.84 -5.27 31.00
C MET A 216 5.64 -5.59 32.49
N ASP A 217 4.44 -5.30 33.03
CA ASP A 217 4.10 -5.55 34.44
C ASP A 217 3.99 -7.06 34.75
N LEU A 218 3.53 -7.86 33.80
CA LEU A 218 3.33 -9.31 33.95
C LEU A 218 4.62 -10.12 33.74
N ASN A 219 5.56 -9.61 32.96
CA ASN A 219 6.79 -10.32 32.62
C ASN A 219 8.04 -9.44 32.79
N GLY A 220 8.70 -9.57 33.94
CA GLY A 220 9.93 -8.84 34.26
C GLY A 220 11.17 -9.22 33.42
N MET A 221 11.06 -10.15 32.47
CA MET A 221 12.10 -10.43 31.48
C MET A 221 11.96 -9.60 30.19
N LEU A 222 10.84 -8.91 29.98
CA LEU A 222 10.67 -8.05 28.82
C LEU A 222 11.53 -6.79 28.96
N VAL A 223 12.16 -6.41 27.85
CA VAL A 223 12.91 -5.17 27.73
C VAL A 223 12.11 -4.24 26.83
N GLN A 224 11.82 -3.04 27.30
CA GLN A 224 11.07 -2.04 26.54
C GLN A 224 11.84 -1.59 25.29
N ASN A 225 11.12 -1.20 24.25
CA ASN A 225 11.70 -0.56 23.08
C ASN A 225 12.41 0.75 23.49
N PRO A 226 13.55 1.10 22.86
CA PRO A 226 14.24 2.36 23.17
C PRO A 226 13.28 3.56 23.12
N GLY A 227 13.46 4.51 24.04
CA GLY A 227 12.67 5.76 24.06
C GLY A 227 11.36 5.73 24.86
N TYR A 228 11.02 4.60 25.52
CA TYR A 228 9.86 4.47 26.42
C TYR A 228 10.26 3.99 27.81
#